data_AF-A0A0T6BNA6-F1
#
_entry.id   AF-A0A0T6BNA6-F1
#
_cell.length_a   1.000
_cell.length_b   1.000
_cell.length_c   1.000
_cell.angle_alpha   90.00
_cell.angle_beta   90.00
_cell.angle_gamma   90.00
#
_symmetry.space_group_name_H-M   'P 1'
#
loop_
_entity.id
_entity.type
_entity.pdbx_description
1 polymer ?
#
loop_
_entity_poly.entity_id
_entity_poly.type
_entity_poly.pdbx_seq_one_letter_code
_entity_poly.pdbx_strand_id
1 'polypeptide(L)'
;MKDLKSLKDEIIEEGYSFTENPREALYILSDGTMISGDFDCGIRGTDHRMIESFVEGADRDDESIFWNIVHYELKLVRTVPETMVALIGTKQTPTAEQKRILSDAGYKIEKY
;
A
#
# COMPACT_ATOMS: atom_id res chain seq x y z
N MET A 1 -10.77 14.62 -0.72
CA MET A 1 -9.54 13.81 -0.82
C MET A 1 -9.00 13.68 0.58
N LYS A 2 -8.90 12.44 1.07
CA LYS A 2 -8.37 12.13 2.39
C LYS A 2 -6.91 12.59 2.46
N ASP A 3 -6.56 13.39 3.47
CA ASP A 3 -5.18 13.81 3.63
C ASP A 3 -4.35 12.69 4.28
N LEU A 4 -3.04 12.78 4.10
CA LEU A 4 -2.13 11.72 4.49
C LEU A 4 -2.06 11.49 6.00
N LYS A 5 -2.25 12.55 6.79
CA LYS A 5 -2.23 12.42 8.25
C LYS A 5 -3.47 11.67 8.72
N SER A 6 -4.64 12.07 8.24
CA SER A 6 -5.90 11.38 8.57
C SER A 6 -5.87 9.91 8.18
N LEU A 7 -5.32 9.56 7.01
CA LEU A 7 -5.16 8.15 6.61
C LEU A 7 -4.26 7.37 7.58
N LYS A 8 -3.14 7.95 8.04
CA LYS A 8 -2.24 7.29 8.99
C LYS A 8 -2.87 7.11 10.36
N ASP A 9 -3.60 8.11 10.83
CA ASP A 9 -4.29 8.07 12.11
C ASP A 9 -5.34 6.93 12.09
N GLU A 10 -6.12 6.81 11.01
CA GLU A 10 -7.09 5.71 10.86
C GLU A 10 -6.43 4.32 10.79
N ILE A 11 -5.29 4.18 10.09
CA ILE A 11 -4.55 2.91 10.02
C ILE A 11 -4.17 2.45 11.45
N ILE A 12 -3.74 3.38 12.29
CA ILE A 12 -3.41 3.10 13.69
C ILE A 12 -4.67 2.78 14.50
N GLU A 13 -5.76 3.53 14.30
CA GLU A 13 -7.03 3.34 15.02
C GLU A 13 -7.66 1.97 14.71
N GLU A 14 -7.53 1.48 13.48
CA GLU A 14 -7.95 0.13 13.06
C GLU A 14 -7.00 -0.97 13.53
N GLY A 15 -5.91 -0.63 14.22
CA GLY A 15 -4.99 -1.57 14.86
C GLY A 15 -3.87 -2.11 13.97
N TYR A 16 -3.65 -1.52 12.79
CA TYR A 16 -2.53 -1.89 11.92
C TYR A 16 -1.26 -1.13 12.29
N SER A 17 -0.11 -1.71 11.91
CA SER A 17 1.20 -1.16 12.23
C SER A 17 1.92 -0.63 10.99
N PHE A 18 2.91 0.23 11.21
CA PHE A 18 3.88 0.60 10.19
C PHE A 18 5.18 -0.19 10.34
N THR A 19 5.94 -0.29 9.26
CA THR A 19 7.25 -0.96 9.25
C THR A 19 8.31 -0.05 8.61
N GLU A 20 9.56 -0.27 9.00
CA GLU A 20 10.74 0.31 8.34
C GLU A 20 11.40 -0.70 7.37
N ASN A 21 10.88 -1.93 7.29
CA ASN A 21 11.36 -2.97 6.39
C ASN A 21 10.47 -3.05 5.13
N PRO A 22 10.97 -2.66 3.94
CA PRO A 22 10.21 -2.75 2.70
C PRO A 22 9.79 -4.18 2.31
N ARG A 23 10.46 -5.20 2.86
CA ARG A 23 10.11 -6.62 2.64
C ARG A 23 9.02 -7.14 3.57
N GLU A 24 8.49 -6.27 4.41
CA GLU A 24 7.34 -6.56 5.28
C GLU A 24 6.15 -5.64 4.97
N ALA A 25 6.29 -4.74 4.00
CA ALA A 25 5.27 -3.76 3.65
C ALA A 25 4.18 -4.35 2.76
N LEU A 26 2.91 -4.03 3.02
CA LEU A 26 1.78 -4.29 2.11
C LEU A 26 1.46 -3.10 1.21
N TYR A 27 1.66 -1.89 1.74
CA TYR A 27 1.42 -0.65 1.03
C TYR A 27 2.48 0.39 1.37
N ILE A 28 2.84 1.21 0.38
CA ILE A 28 3.72 2.37 0.56
C ILE A 28 2.91 3.64 0.29
N LEU A 29 2.79 4.49 1.30
CA LEU A 29 2.12 5.78 1.25
C LEU A 29 2.92 6.78 0.40
N SER A 30 2.28 7.90 0.03
CA SER A 30 2.89 8.89 -0.87
C SER A 30 4.16 9.54 -0.31
N ASP A 31 4.32 9.59 1.01
CA ASP A 31 5.51 10.10 1.69
C ASP A 31 6.52 9.02 2.10
N GLY A 32 6.29 7.76 1.69
CA GLY A 32 7.19 6.65 1.97
C GLY A 32 6.88 5.84 3.22
N THR A 33 5.93 6.26 4.08
CA THR A 33 5.51 5.41 5.20
C THR A 33 4.96 4.08 4.69
N MET A 34 5.36 2.97 5.31
CA MET A 34 5.02 1.62 4.85
C MET A 34 4.09 0.94 5.84
N ILE A 35 2.91 0.49 5.37
CA ILE A 35 1.98 -0.30 6.18
C ILE A 35 2.53 -1.72 6.29
N SER A 36 2.67 -2.20 7.52
CA SER A 36 3.17 -3.53 7.85
C SER A 36 2.21 -4.63 7.42
N GLY A 37 2.75 -5.76 6.98
CA GLY A 37 2.04 -7.03 6.85
C GLY A 37 2.09 -7.89 8.11
N ASP A 38 2.61 -7.33 9.20
CA ASP A 38 2.76 -7.95 10.53
C ASP A 38 3.39 -9.33 10.44
N PHE A 39 4.59 -9.34 9.87
CA PHE A 39 5.36 -10.55 9.67
C PHE A 39 5.89 -11.09 10.99
N ASP A 40 5.67 -12.38 11.24
CA ASP A 40 6.29 -13.12 12.33
C ASP A 40 7.02 -14.34 11.73
N CYS A 41 8.30 -14.48 12.05
CA CYS A 41 9.16 -15.56 11.55
C CYS A 41 9.14 -15.70 10.00
N GLY A 42 8.98 -14.58 9.28
CA GLY A 42 8.91 -14.54 7.81
C GLY A 42 7.55 -14.92 7.22
N ILE A 43 6.53 -15.13 8.06
CA ILE A 43 5.16 -15.41 7.65
C ILE A 43 4.33 -14.14 7.84
N ARG A 44 3.66 -13.70 6.77
CA ARG A 44 2.76 -12.55 6.81
C ARG A 44 1.52 -12.85 7.66
N GLY A 45 1.20 -11.96 8.60
CA GLY A 45 0.01 -12.05 9.45
C GLY A 45 -1.21 -11.25 8.93
N THR A 46 -0.97 -10.14 8.24
CA THR A 46 -2.01 -9.22 7.76
C THR A 46 -2.24 -9.39 6.25
N ASP A 47 -3.49 -9.44 5.82
CA ASP A 47 -3.87 -9.55 4.41
C ASP A 47 -3.97 -8.16 3.75
N HIS A 48 -3.65 -8.06 2.45
CA HIS A 48 -3.82 -6.83 1.66
C HIS A 48 -5.24 -6.27 1.72
N ARG A 49 -6.25 -7.11 1.96
CA ARG A 49 -7.64 -6.70 2.15
C ARG A 49 -7.89 -5.77 3.32
N MET A 50 -6.92 -5.58 4.22
CA MET A 50 -6.95 -4.48 5.19
C MET A 50 -7.29 -3.13 4.53
N ILE A 51 -6.91 -2.94 3.26
CA ILE A 51 -7.14 -1.66 2.57
C ILE A 51 -8.62 -1.34 2.37
N GLU A 52 -9.50 -2.34 2.42
CA GLU A 52 -10.95 -2.18 2.30
C GLU A 52 -11.51 -1.26 3.41
N SER A 53 -10.92 -1.27 4.61
CA SER A 53 -11.34 -0.39 5.72
C SER A 53 -11.12 1.10 5.44
N PHE A 54 -10.25 1.45 4.50
CA PHE A 54 -9.81 2.83 4.24
C PHE A 54 -10.31 3.39 2.91
N VAL A 55 -10.99 2.56 2.10
CA VAL A 55 -11.56 2.94 0.81
C VAL A 55 -13.05 3.24 1.00
N GLU A 56 -13.39 4.51 0.96
CA GLU A 56 -14.78 4.98 1.08
C GLU A 56 -15.45 5.10 -0.29
N GLY A 57 -16.73 4.73 -0.38
CA GLY A 57 -17.56 5.04 -1.56
C GLY A 57 -17.38 4.11 -2.76
N ALA A 58 -16.71 2.96 -2.59
CA ALA A 58 -16.64 1.92 -3.61
C ALA A 58 -16.95 0.54 -3.03
N ASP A 59 -17.74 -0.24 -3.78
CA ASP A 59 -17.83 -1.68 -3.55
C ASP A 59 -16.52 -2.32 -4.03
N ARG A 60 -15.97 -3.23 -3.23
CA ARG A 60 -14.77 -3.99 -3.59
C ARG A 60 -14.98 -4.85 -4.84
N ASP A 61 -16.22 -5.26 -5.10
CA ASP A 61 -16.57 -6.07 -6.26
C ASP A 61 -16.60 -5.21 -7.55
N ASP A 62 -16.61 -3.88 -7.42
CA ASP A 62 -16.24 -2.97 -8.50
C ASP A 62 -14.73 -2.71 -8.47
N GLU A 63 -13.98 -3.75 -8.87
CA GLU A 63 -12.51 -3.73 -8.89
C GLU A 63 -11.95 -2.49 -9.61
N SER A 64 -12.64 -2.02 -10.65
CA SER A 64 -12.20 -0.86 -11.43
C SER A 64 -12.24 0.42 -10.62
N ILE A 65 -13.29 0.65 -9.84
CA ILE A 65 -13.43 1.84 -9.00
C ILE A 65 -12.54 1.72 -7.78
N PHE A 66 -12.57 0.57 -7.10
CA PHE A 66 -11.84 0.34 -5.86
C PHE A 66 -10.33 0.56 -6.05
N TRP A 67 -9.72 -0.08 -7.05
CA TRP A 67 -8.28 0.04 -7.26
C TRP A 67 -7.87 1.41 -7.82
N ASN A 68 -8.78 2.10 -8.51
CA ASN A 68 -8.56 3.50 -8.86
C ASN A 68 -8.48 4.38 -7.61
N ILE A 69 -9.33 4.18 -6.60
CA ILE A 69 -9.24 4.94 -5.35
C ILE A 69 -7.90 4.66 -4.65
N VAL A 70 -7.53 3.39 -4.50
CA VAL A 70 -6.27 2.99 -3.85
C VAL A 70 -5.05 3.62 -4.52
N HIS A 71 -4.95 3.51 -5.85
CA HIS A 71 -3.74 3.93 -6.57
C HIS A 71 -3.72 5.40 -6.97
N TYR A 72 -4.87 5.99 -7.31
CA TYR A 72 -4.95 7.34 -7.83
C TYR A 72 -5.28 8.36 -6.75
N GLU A 73 -6.30 8.09 -5.93
CA GLU A 73 -6.75 9.03 -4.90
C GLU A 73 -5.87 8.96 -3.65
N LEU A 74 -5.68 7.76 -3.11
CA LEU A 74 -4.83 7.51 -1.93
C LEU A 74 -3.34 7.43 -2.28
N LYS A 75 -3.01 7.35 -3.58
CA LYS A 75 -1.63 7.32 -4.11
C LYS A 75 -0.79 6.18 -3.53
N LEU A 76 -1.41 5.07 -3.14
CA LEU A 76 -0.71 3.94 -2.54
C LEU A 76 -0.04 3.10 -3.62
N VAL A 77 1.15 2.59 -3.30
CA VAL A 77 1.75 1.48 -4.04
C VAL A 77 1.44 0.21 -3.26
N ARG A 78 0.86 -0.81 -3.90
CA ARG A 78 0.65 -2.12 -3.26
C ARG A 78 1.90 -2.97 -3.46
N THR A 79 2.47 -3.53 -2.42
CA THR A 79 3.65 -4.40 -2.50
C THR A 79 3.27 -5.83 -2.13
N VAL A 80 3.80 -6.80 -2.86
CA VAL A 80 3.70 -8.23 -2.54
C VAL A 80 5.10 -8.72 -2.20
N PRO A 81 5.50 -8.68 -0.91
CA PRO A 81 6.88 -8.95 -0.53
C PRO A 81 7.37 -10.34 -0.90
N GLU A 82 6.47 -11.33 -0.93
CA GLU A 82 6.80 -12.73 -1.24
C GLU A 82 7.27 -12.92 -2.67
N THR A 83 6.78 -12.08 -3.60
CA THR A 83 7.14 -12.14 -5.03
C THR A 83 8.00 -10.96 -5.47
N MET A 84 8.29 -10.02 -4.58
CA MET A 84 9.01 -8.78 -4.87
C MET A 84 8.36 -7.98 -6.02
N VAL A 85 7.02 -7.99 -6.10
CA VAL A 85 6.25 -7.22 -7.08
C VAL A 85 5.57 -6.03 -6.40
N ALA A 86 5.70 -4.85 -7.00
CA ALA A 86 4.99 -3.65 -6.60
C ALA A 86 3.98 -3.28 -7.68
N LEU A 87 2.71 -3.22 -7.29
CA LEU A 87 1.59 -2.97 -8.18
C LEU A 87 1.13 -1.52 -8.05
N ILE A 88 1.00 -0.88 -9.21
CA ILE A 88 0.57 0.50 -9.35
C ILE A 88 -0.55 0.59 -10.39
N GLY A 89 -1.43 1.58 -10.24
CA GLY A 89 -2.46 1.83 -11.24
C GLY A 89 -1.85 2.32 -12.57
N THR A 90 -2.46 1.97 -13.70
CA THR A 90 -1.98 2.39 -15.04
C THR A 90 -1.65 3.88 -15.19
N LYS A 91 -2.42 4.75 -14.51
CA LYS A 91 -2.28 6.22 -14.51
C LYS A 91 -1.46 6.78 -13.34
N GLN A 92 -1.03 5.94 -12.41
CA GLN A 92 -0.28 6.37 -11.24
C GLN A 92 1.17 6.68 -11.60
N THR A 93 1.69 7.77 -11.05
CA THR A 93 3.13 8.06 -11.03
C THR A 93 3.61 7.99 -9.59
N PRO A 94 4.38 6.96 -9.20
CA PRO A 94 4.90 6.87 -7.84
C PRO A 94 5.78 8.08 -7.50
N THR A 95 5.75 8.49 -6.23
CA THR A 95 6.56 9.60 -5.72
C THR A 95 8.04 9.24 -5.74
N ALA A 96 8.91 10.24 -5.59
CA ALA A 96 10.36 10.01 -5.51
C ALA A 96 10.71 9.04 -4.37
N GLU A 97 10.04 9.18 -3.23
CA GLU A 97 10.27 8.34 -2.06
C GLU A 97 9.78 6.91 -2.27
N GLN A 98 8.58 6.71 -2.82
CA GLN A 98 8.09 5.39 -3.20
C GLN A 98 9.05 4.69 -4.18
N LYS A 99 9.53 5.40 -5.21
CA LYS A 99 10.49 4.84 -6.17
C LYS A 99 11.80 4.44 -5.50
N ARG A 100 12.31 5.28 -4.60
CA ARG A 100 13.55 5.02 -3.86
C ARG A 100 13.43 3.74 -3.04
N ILE A 101 12.38 3.63 -2.22
CA ILE A 101 12.12 2.45 -1.38
C ILE A 101 12.02 1.18 -2.23
N LEU A 102 11.24 1.21 -3.31
CA LEU A 102 11.06 0.07 -4.20
C LEU A 102 12.37 -0.35 -4.89
N SER A 103 13.13 0.62 -5.39
CA SER A 103 14.41 0.37 -6.04
C SER A 103 15.44 -0.21 -5.08
N ASP A 104 15.58 0.39 -3.90
CA ASP A 104 16.55 -0.03 -2.88
C ASP A 104 16.25 -1.44 -2.37
N ALA A 105 14.97 -1.81 -2.28
CA ALA A 105 14.54 -3.14 -1.85
C ALA A 105 14.56 -4.20 -2.96
N GLY A 106 14.64 -3.78 -4.23
CA GLY A 106 14.69 -4.66 -5.40
C GLY A 106 13.33 -5.09 -5.94
N TYR A 107 12.28 -4.29 -5.76
CA TYR A 107 10.95 -4.59 -6.29
C TYR A 107 10.86 -4.38 -7.81
N LYS A 108 10.17 -5.29 -8.49
CA LYS A 108 9.71 -5.09 -9.86
C LYS A 108 8.38 -4.33 -9.84
N ILE A 109 8.31 -3.20 -10.55
CA ILE A 109 7.06 -2.45 -10.70
C ILE A 109 6.24 -3.06 -11.84
N GLU A 110 4.98 -3.38 -11.56
CA GLU A 110 3.98 -3.82 -12.53
C GLU A 110 2.76 -2.90 -12.49
N LYS A 111 2.25 -2.58 -13.68
CA LYS A 111 1.02 -1.81 -13.83
C LYS A 111 -0.15 -2.75 -13.98
N TYR A 112 -1.26 -2.45 -13.33
CA TYR A 112 -2.55 -3.08 -13.61
C TYR A 112 -3.66 -2.03 -13.69
#